data_AF-A0A950BET3-F1
#
_entry.id   AF-A0A950BET3-F1
#
_cell.length_a   1.000
_cell.length_b   1.000
_cell.length_c   1.000
_cell.angle_alpha   90.00
_cell.angle_beta   90.00
_cell.angle_gamma   90.00
#
_symmetry.space_group_name_H-M   'P 1'
#
loop_
_entity.id
_entity.type
_entity.pdbx_description
1 polymer ?
#
loop_
_entity_poly.entity_id
_entity_poly.type
_entity_poly.pdbx_seq_one_letter_code
_entity_poly.pdbx_strand_id
1 'polypeptide(L)' 'GIGPWTVEYVAMRAWRDANAWPATDLVLMQAIAARDPVLVRATQQRARTDIWSPWRAYAAMHLWNEIADRAGAARGG' A
#
# COMPACT_ATOMS: atom_id res chain seq x y z
N GLY A 1 -11.34 10.20 -14.25
CA GLY A 1 -12.15 10.78 -13.17
C GLY A 1 -11.46 10.56 -11.84
N ILE A 2 -11.87 11.25 -10.77
CA ILE A 2 -11.32 11.07 -9.42
C ILE A 2 -11.89 9.77 -8.84
N GLY A 3 -11.02 8.82 -8.47
CA GLY A 3 -11.42 7.51 -7.93
C GLY A 3 -10.98 7.30 -6.47
N PRO A 4 -11.42 6.21 -5.80
CA PRO A 4 -11.09 5.94 -4.40
C PRO A 4 -9.60 5.96 -4.11
N TRP A 5 -8.78 5.41 -5.01
CA TRP A 5 -7.32 5.46 -4.91
C TRP A 5 -6.79 6.90 -4.82
N THR A 6 -7.26 7.79 -5.68
CA THR A 6 -6.82 9.19 -5.73
C THR A 6 -7.19 9.93 -4.44
N VAL A 7 -8.38 9.67 -3.90
CA VAL A 7 -8.83 10.28 -2.64
C VAL A 7 -7.90 9.90 -1.49
N GLU A 8 -7.63 8.61 -1.33
CA GLU A 8 -6.74 8.09 -0.27
C GLU A 8 -5.29 8.58 -0.46
N TYR A 9 -4.81 8.64 -1.70
CA TYR A 9 -3.49 9.17 -2.00
C TYR A 9 -3.36 10.66 -1.64
N VAL A 10 -4.40 11.46 -1.92
CA VAL A 10 -4.45 12.88 -1.52
C VAL A 10 -4.55 13.02 0.00
N ALA A 11 -5.36 12.20 0.67
CA ALA A 11 -5.41 12.17 2.14
C ALA A 11 -4.03 11.92 2.75
N MET A 12 -3.31 10.94 2.23
CA MET A 12 -1.96 10.62 2.64
C MET A 12 -0.96 11.76 2.37
N ARG A 13 -0.89 12.27 1.13
CA ARG A 13 0.20 13.17 0.70
C ARG A 13 -0.08 14.65 0.94
N ALA A 14 -1.32 15.10 0.73
CA ALA A 14 -1.70 16.50 0.85
C ALA A 14 -2.17 16.84 2.26
N TRP A 15 -3.01 15.99 2.87
CA TRP A 15 -3.54 16.22 4.22
C TRP A 15 -2.70 15.60 5.34
N ARG A 16 -1.66 14.84 5.00
CA ARG A 16 -0.78 14.16 5.98
C ARG A 16 -1.57 13.23 6.91
N ASP A 17 -2.64 12.63 6.41
CA ASP A 17 -3.39 11.63 7.16
C ASP A 17 -2.53 10.37 7.33
N ALA A 18 -2.07 10.15 8.57
CA ALA A 18 -1.24 9.03 8.96
C ALA A 18 -1.95 7.66 8.81
N ASN A 19 -3.28 7.67 8.76
CA ASN A 19 -4.10 6.48 8.69
C ASN A 19 -4.72 6.24 7.29
N ALA A 20 -4.48 7.12 6.32
CA ALA A 20 -4.92 6.95 4.95
C ALA A 20 -4.33 5.69 4.31
N TRP A 21 -5.12 5.00 3.48
CA TRP A 21 -4.71 3.74 2.89
C TRP A 21 -5.32 3.53 1.49
N PRO A 22 -4.51 3.58 0.41
CA PRO A 22 -4.99 3.40 -0.96
C PRO A 22 -5.22 1.92 -1.25
N ALA A 23 -6.31 1.37 -0.73
CA ALA A 23 -6.61 -0.07 -0.76
C ALA A 23 -6.68 -0.71 -2.15
N THR A 24 -6.89 0.08 -3.19
CA THR A 24 -6.97 -0.37 -4.59
C THR A 24 -5.66 -0.18 -5.35
N ASP A 25 -4.56 0.12 -4.64
CA ASP A 25 -3.23 0.22 -5.24
C ASP A 25 -2.70 -1.17 -5.61
N LEU A 26 -2.54 -1.45 -6.90
CA LEU A 26 -2.12 -2.77 -7.38
C LEU A 26 -0.76 -3.20 -6.82
N VAL A 27 0.17 -2.26 -6.64
CA VAL A 27 1.50 -2.54 -6.12
C VAL A 27 1.43 -2.97 -4.66
N LEU A 28 0.64 -2.29 -3.83
CA LEU A 28 0.40 -2.71 -2.44
C LEU A 28 -0.34 -4.04 -2.37
N MET A 29 -1.38 -4.24 -3.21
CA MET A 29 -2.13 -5.50 -3.25
C MET A 29 -1.20 -6.68 -3.59
N GLN A 30 -0.32 -6.51 -4.58
CA GLN A 30 0.67 -7.52 -4.96
C GLN A 30 1.72 -7.74 -3.88
N ALA A 31 2.20 -6.68 -3.23
CA ALA A 31 3.19 -6.79 -2.16
C ALA A 31 2.66 -7.56 -0.94
N ILE A 32 1.39 -7.34 -0.59
CA ILE A 32 0.72 -8.09 0.47
C ILE A 32 0.55 -9.56 0.07
N ALA A 33 0.04 -9.82 -1.14
CA ALA A 33 -0.15 -11.18 -1.64
C ALA A 33 1.17 -11.97 -1.79
N ALA A 34 2.27 -11.28 -2.12
CA ALA A 34 3.61 -11.89 -2.20
C ALA A 34 4.15 -12.34 -0.82
N ARG A 35 3.70 -11.70 0.27
CA ARG A 35 4.07 -12.09 1.65
C ARG A 35 3.15 -13.15 2.22
N ASP A 36 1.88 -13.10 1.85
CA ASP A 36 0.86 -14.07 2.27
C ASP A 36 -0.08 -14.37 1.10
N PRO A 37 0.12 -15.51 0.43
CA PRO A 37 -0.72 -15.94 -0.70
C PRO A 37 -2.19 -16.20 -0.34
N VAL A 38 -2.55 -16.23 0.95
CA VAL A 38 -3.96 -16.33 1.37
C VAL A 38 -4.67 -14.97 1.26
N LEU A 39 -3.93 -13.86 1.24
CA LEU A 39 -4.45 -12.49 1.17
C LEU A 39 -4.63 -11.99 -0.27
N VAL A 40 -5.27 -12.79 -1.12
CA VAL A 40 -5.51 -12.43 -2.54
C VAL A 40 -6.70 -11.50 -2.70
N ARG A 41 -7.70 -11.59 -1.80
CA ARG A 41 -8.92 -10.76 -1.90
C ARG A 41 -8.76 -9.45 -1.14
N ALA A 42 -9.27 -8.36 -1.72
CA ALA A 42 -9.24 -7.02 -1.13
C ALA A 42 -9.87 -6.96 0.28
N THR A 43 -10.89 -7.78 0.57
CA THR A 43 -11.53 -7.86 1.89
C THR A 43 -10.59 -8.44 2.95
N GLN A 44 -9.81 -9.47 2.61
CA GLN A 44 -8.82 -10.07 3.49
C GLN A 44 -7.64 -9.13 3.71
N GLN A 45 -7.19 -8.45 2.65
CA GLN A 45 -6.15 -7.43 2.75
C GLN A 45 -6.58 -6.28 3.66
N ARG A 46 -7.83 -5.81 3.55
CA ARG A 46 -8.37 -4.77 4.43
C ARG A 46 -8.29 -5.17 5.91
N ALA A 47 -8.77 -6.36 6.26
CA ALA A 47 -8.70 -6.86 7.63
C ALA A 47 -7.25 -6.95 8.13
N ARG A 48 -6.31 -7.33 7.26
CA ARG A 48 -4.88 -7.35 7.59
C ARG A 48 -4.24 -5.96 7.69
N THR A 49 -4.73 -4.97 6.96
CA THR A 49 -4.19 -3.61 7.02
C THR A 49 -4.75 -2.82 8.19
N ASP A 50 -5.92 -3.20 8.72
CA ASP A 50 -6.56 -2.50 9.83
C ASP A 50 -5.74 -2.60 11.14
N ILE A 51 -4.95 -3.66 11.32
CA ILE A 51 -4.01 -3.78 12.45
C ILE A 51 -2.86 -2.77 12.40
N TRP A 52 -2.63 -2.10 11.26
CA TRP A 52 -1.62 -1.05 11.15
C TRP A 52 -2.18 0.35 11.47
N SER A 53 -3.48 0.45 11.78
CA SER A 53 -4.07 1.69 12.29
C SER A 53 -3.40 2.10 13.62
N PRO A 54 -3.10 3.39 13.85
CA PRO A 54 -3.46 4.56 13.03
C PRO A 54 -2.38 4.98 12.01
N TRP A 55 -1.40 4.12 11.70
CA TRP A 55 -0.20 4.45 10.92
C TRP A 55 -0.16 3.78 9.53
N ARG A 56 -1.32 3.45 8.96
CA ARG A 56 -1.41 2.73 7.69
C ARG A 56 -0.68 3.43 6.54
N ALA A 57 -0.66 4.76 6.51
CA ALA A 57 0.05 5.53 5.49
C ALA A 57 1.57 5.24 5.51
N TYR A 58 2.15 5.09 6.69
CA TYR A 58 3.57 4.78 6.82
C TYR A 58 3.87 3.36 6.33
N ALA A 59 2.99 2.39 6.65
CA ALA A 59 3.12 1.04 6.12
C ALA A 59 3.10 1.03 4.58
N ALA A 60 2.21 1.82 3.95
CA ALA A 60 2.17 1.96 2.49
C ALA A 60 3.49 2.52 1.93
N MET A 61 4.02 3.57 2.56
CA MET A 61 5.30 4.17 2.16
C MET A 61 6.47 3.18 2.27
N HIS A 62 6.53 2.40 3.35
CA HIS A 62 7.56 1.37 3.51
C HIS A 62 7.47 0.29 2.44
N LEU A 63 6.26 -0.19 2.13
CA LEU A 63 6.06 -1.19 1.07
C LEU A 63 6.46 -0.65 -0.31
N TRP A 64 6.06 0.58 -0.65
CA TRP A 64 6.48 1.19 -1.91
C TRP A 64 7.99 1.36 -2.02
N ASN A 65 8.66 1.83 -0.96
CA ASN A 65 10.10 2.00 -0.95
C ASN A 65 10.83 0.67 -1.12
N GLU A 66 10.42 -0.37 -0.40
CA GLU A 66 11.00 -1.72 -0.54
C GLU A 66 10.87 -2.26 -1.97
N ILE A 67 9.73 -2.03 -2.63
CA ILE A 67 9.49 -2.47 -4.00
C ILE A 67 10.34 -1.66 -4.98
N ALA A 68 10.44 -0.34 -4.77
CA ALA A 68 11.29 0.53 -5.58
C ALA A 68 12.77 0.13 -5.47
N ASP A 69 13.25 -0.19 -4.26
CA ASP A 69 14.62 -0.64 -4.01
C ASP A 69 14.90 -1.97 -4.71
N ARG A 70 13.99 -2.95 -4.59
CA ARG A 70 14.10 -4.24 -5.30
C ARG A 70 14.11 -4.06 -6.82
N ALA A 71 13.25 -3.20 -7.35
CA ALA A 71 13.21 -2.88 -8.78
C ALA A 71 14.46 -2.11 -9.25
N GLY A 72 15.10 -1.34 -8.36
CA GLY A 72 16.40 -0.71 -8.61
C GLY A 72 17.52 -1.74 -8.71
N ALA A 73 17.60 -2.65 -7.74
CA ALA A 73 18.60 -3.71 -7.72
C ALA A 73 18.53 -4.63 -8.97
N ALA A 74 17.32 -4.97 -9.43
CA ALA A 74 17.13 -5.81 -10.61
C ALA A 74 17.55 -5.14 -11.94
N ARG A 75 17.67 -3.81 -11.99
CA ARG A 75 18.04 -3.04 -13.20
C ARG A 75 19.52 -2.70 -13.28
N GLY A 76 20.27 -2.83 -12.19
CA GLY A 76 21.68 -2.43 -12.08
C GLY A 76 22.68 -3.59 -12.08
N GLY A 77 22.27 -4.78 -12.53
CA GLY A 77 23.13 -5.97 -12.69
C GLY A 77 23.58 -6.18 -14.12
#